data_AF-A0A957PNH2-F1
#
_entry.id   AF-A0A957PNH2-F1
#
_cell.length_a   1.000
_cell.length_b   1.000
_cell.length_c   1.000
_cell.angle_alpha   90.00
_cell.angle_beta   90.00
_cell.angle_gamma   90.00
#
_symmetry.space_group_name_H-M   'P 1'
#
loop_
_entity.id
_entity.type
_entity.pdbx_description
1 polymer ?
#
loop_
_entity_poly.entity_id
_entity_poly.type
_entity_poly.pdbx_seq_one_letter_code
_entity_poly.pdbx_strand_id
1 'polypeptide(L)'
;AAGASFVDGGIIGPPAHQVGTTRLYLSGERADQIAQCFDRSPLHAIAIGEQPGAASALKMCYAAYTKGSSALLLAICALAKAQGVDEALREEWEISQPGLADRAKGAARGSAPKAWRFEGEMREIAATFQAAGLPGGFHEGAAELYHMLAGFKDSEGPTLEEVVATLLA
;
A
#
# COMPACT_ATOMS: atom_id res chain seq x y z
N ALA A 1 -31.99 -17.11 8.06
CA ALA A 1 -30.61 -16.78 8.49
C ALA A 1 -30.25 -17.63 9.69
N ALA A 2 -29.06 -18.22 9.75
CA ALA A 2 -28.68 -19.23 10.77
C ALA A 2 -28.07 -18.65 12.07
N GLY A 3 -28.35 -17.38 12.42
CA GLY A 3 -27.97 -16.79 13.71
C GLY A 3 -26.48 -16.50 13.94
N ALA A 4 -25.65 -16.48 12.89
CA ALA A 4 -24.24 -16.11 13.00
C ALA A 4 -24.06 -14.59 13.15
N SER A 5 -23.10 -14.17 13.97
CA SER A 5 -22.67 -12.77 14.12
C SER A 5 -21.50 -12.44 13.19
N PHE A 6 -21.37 -11.17 12.79
CA PHE A 6 -20.31 -10.68 11.90
C PHE A 6 -19.44 -9.62 12.58
N VAL A 7 -18.14 -9.65 12.30
CA VAL A 7 -17.14 -8.64 12.70
C VAL A 7 -16.26 -8.37 11.48
N ASP A 8 -16.15 -7.12 11.08
CA ASP A 8 -15.28 -6.65 9.99
C ASP A 8 -13.83 -6.55 10.49
N GLY A 9 -12.86 -6.93 9.65
CA GLY A 9 -11.46 -7.02 10.03
C GLY A 9 -10.48 -6.56 8.94
N GLY A 10 -9.46 -5.79 9.34
CA GLY A 10 -8.42 -5.27 8.47
C GLY A 10 -7.01 -5.50 9.02
N ILE A 11 -6.15 -6.19 8.26
CA ILE A 11 -4.78 -6.53 8.69
C ILE A 11 -3.76 -5.53 8.13
N ILE A 12 -2.92 -4.98 9.02
CA ILE A 12 -1.79 -4.11 8.66
C ILE A 12 -0.50 -4.65 9.28
N GLY A 13 0.47 -4.99 8.42
CA GLY A 13 1.78 -5.50 8.81
C GLY A 13 2.24 -6.68 7.95
N PRO A 14 3.45 -7.19 8.19
CA PRO A 14 3.94 -8.45 7.63
C PRO A 14 3.19 -9.65 8.26
N PRO A 15 3.53 -10.90 7.94
CA PRO A 15 3.05 -12.06 8.70
C PRO A 15 3.38 -11.92 10.21
N ALA A 16 2.42 -12.27 11.07
CA ALA A 16 2.49 -12.07 12.52
C ALA A 16 3.39 -13.12 13.21
N HIS A 17 4.69 -13.14 12.90
CA HIS A 17 5.67 -14.00 13.58
C HIS A 17 6.31 -13.32 14.80
N GLN A 18 6.26 -11.99 14.86
CA GLN A 18 6.88 -11.18 15.92
C GLN A 18 5.88 -10.17 16.48
N VAL A 19 5.80 -10.07 17.82
CA VAL A 19 4.98 -9.11 18.54
C VAL A 19 5.29 -7.67 18.09
N GLY A 20 4.26 -6.85 17.93
CA GLY A 20 4.38 -5.42 17.58
C GLY A 20 4.50 -5.13 16.08
N THR A 21 4.59 -6.15 15.23
CA THR A 21 4.75 -5.96 13.77
C THR A 21 3.42 -5.90 13.02
N THR A 22 2.41 -6.63 13.50
CA THR A 22 1.15 -6.87 12.76
C THR A 22 -0.05 -6.54 13.63
N ARG A 23 -0.99 -5.76 13.09
CA ARG A 23 -2.24 -5.40 13.74
C ARG A 23 -3.43 -5.95 12.96
N LEU A 24 -4.42 -6.49 13.68
CA LEU A 24 -5.75 -6.81 13.17
C LEU A 24 -6.74 -5.80 13.74
N TYR A 25 -7.14 -4.83 12.92
CA TYR A 25 -8.20 -3.91 13.29
C TYR A 25 -9.55 -4.59 13.13
N LEU A 26 -10.47 -4.37 14.06
CA LEU A 26 -11.79 -5.01 14.09
C LEU A 26 -12.89 -3.95 14.27
N SER A 27 -14.04 -4.17 13.66
CA SER A 27 -15.22 -3.32 13.86
C SER A 27 -16.53 -4.12 13.78
N GLY A 28 -17.50 -3.76 14.61
CA GLY A 28 -18.77 -4.48 14.78
C GLY A 28 -19.10 -4.73 16.25
N GLU A 29 -20.35 -5.10 16.53
CA GLU A 29 -20.90 -5.27 17.88
C GLU A 29 -20.05 -6.20 18.79
N ARG A 30 -19.40 -7.22 18.19
CA ARG A 30 -18.57 -8.19 18.91
C ARG A 30 -17.06 -7.98 18.72
N ALA A 31 -16.61 -6.83 18.23
CA ALA A 31 -15.21 -6.57 17.90
C ALA A 31 -14.28 -6.75 19.12
N ASP A 32 -14.66 -6.23 20.29
CA ASP A 32 -13.87 -6.40 21.52
C ASP A 32 -13.75 -7.85 21.95
N GLN A 33 -14.84 -8.61 21.85
CA GLN A 33 -14.83 -10.03 22.18
C GLN A 33 -13.88 -10.81 21.26
N ILE A 34 -13.89 -10.52 19.96
CA ILE A 34 -12.97 -11.14 19.01
C ILE A 34 -11.53 -10.68 19.26
N ALA A 35 -11.30 -9.41 19.61
CA ALA A 35 -9.96 -8.90 19.92
C ALA A 35 -9.31 -9.68 21.08
N GLN A 36 -10.05 -9.94 22.15
CA GLN A 36 -9.57 -10.70 23.32
C GLN A 36 -9.12 -12.13 22.99
N CYS A 37 -9.65 -12.74 21.92
CA CYS A 37 -9.18 -14.05 21.47
C CYS A 37 -7.70 -14.04 21.03
N PHE A 38 -7.12 -12.87 20.74
CA PHE A 38 -5.75 -12.71 20.26
C PHE A 38 -4.75 -12.25 21.33
N ASP A 39 -5.15 -12.04 22.59
CA ASP A 39 -4.32 -11.46 23.66
C ASP A 39 -2.99 -12.19 23.91
N ARG A 40 -2.93 -13.49 23.60
CA ARG A 40 -1.74 -14.33 23.78
C ARG A 40 -1.03 -14.67 22.46
N SER A 41 -1.36 -13.94 21.40
CA SER A 41 -0.82 -14.15 20.05
C SER A 41 0.14 -13.01 19.66
N PRO A 42 1.04 -13.25 18.68
CA PRO A 42 1.85 -12.17 18.08
C PRO A 42 1.04 -11.16 17.26
N LEU A 43 -0.23 -11.44 16.97
CA LEU A 43 -1.15 -10.56 16.26
C LEU A 43 -1.86 -9.63 17.25
N HIS A 44 -1.60 -8.33 17.16
CA HIS A 44 -2.25 -7.36 18.03
C HIS A 44 -3.63 -6.99 17.46
N ALA A 45 -4.70 -7.50 18.08
CA ALA A 45 -6.07 -7.18 17.67
C ALA A 45 -6.61 -5.92 18.37
N ILE A 46 -7.25 -5.02 17.61
CA ILE A 46 -7.68 -3.70 18.09
C ILE A 46 -9.11 -3.42 17.57
N ALA A 47 -10.08 -3.27 18.47
CA ALA A 47 -11.43 -2.84 18.09
C ALA A 47 -11.48 -1.30 17.89
N ILE A 48 -12.09 -0.84 16.80
CA ILE A 48 -12.12 0.59 16.42
C ILE A 48 -13.52 1.12 16.04
N GLY A 49 -14.57 0.38 16.34
CA GLY A 49 -15.94 0.82 16.10
C GLY A 49 -16.98 -0.27 16.30
N GLU A 50 -18.21 0.14 16.59
CA GLU A 50 -19.35 -0.76 16.86
C GLU A 50 -20.08 -1.21 15.58
N GLN A 51 -19.87 -0.51 14.46
CA GLN A 51 -20.47 -0.84 13.17
C GLN A 51 -19.43 -1.44 12.22
N PRO A 52 -19.77 -2.52 11.49
CA PRO A 52 -18.86 -3.08 10.50
C PRO A 52 -18.51 -2.08 9.39
N GLY A 53 -17.27 -2.10 8.94
CA GLY A 53 -16.76 -1.28 7.85
C GLY A 53 -15.62 -0.35 8.25
N ALA A 54 -15.49 0.01 9.54
CA ALA A 54 -14.43 0.90 10.01
C ALA A 54 -13.03 0.28 9.88
N ALA A 55 -12.89 -1.02 10.15
CA ALA A 55 -11.63 -1.74 10.00
C ALA A 55 -11.20 -1.86 8.53
N SER A 56 -12.15 -2.21 7.65
CA SER A 56 -11.93 -2.21 6.20
C SER A 56 -11.59 -0.82 5.67
N ALA A 57 -12.29 0.23 6.09
CA ALA A 57 -12.00 1.61 5.69
C ALA A 57 -10.59 2.05 6.11
N LEU A 58 -10.18 1.78 7.35
CA LEU A 58 -8.83 2.04 7.82
C LEU A 58 -7.78 1.35 6.94
N LYS A 59 -8.03 0.07 6.61
CA LYS A 59 -7.14 -0.71 5.74
C LYS A 59 -7.04 -0.09 4.35
N MET A 60 -8.15 0.34 3.76
CA MET A 60 -8.16 1.01 2.46
C MET A 60 -7.36 2.31 2.48
N CYS A 61 -7.55 3.17 3.48
CA CYS A 61 -6.78 4.39 3.64
C CYS A 61 -5.28 4.13 3.79
N TYR A 62 -4.88 3.14 4.60
CA TYR A 62 -3.48 2.78 4.77
C TYR A 62 -2.85 2.23 3.48
N ALA A 63 -3.60 1.38 2.76
CA ALA A 63 -3.16 0.83 1.47
C ALA A 63 -3.03 1.91 0.39
N ALA A 64 -3.98 2.86 0.34
CA ALA A 64 -3.97 4.00 -0.56
C ALA A 64 -2.69 4.83 -0.39
N TYR A 65 -2.34 5.18 0.85
CA TYR A 65 -1.10 5.90 1.13
C TYR A 65 0.13 5.08 0.75
N THR A 66 0.27 3.86 1.26
CA THR A 66 1.52 3.09 1.10
C THR A 66 1.81 2.72 -0.35
N LYS A 67 0.83 2.20 -1.09
CA LYS A 67 1.01 1.83 -2.50
C LYS A 67 0.94 3.03 -3.42
N GLY A 68 -0.01 3.94 -3.20
CA GLY A 68 -0.16 5.14 -4.02
C GLY A 68 1.08 6.03 -3.97
N SER A 69 1.67 6.24 -2.78
CA SER A 69 2.92 7.00 -2.67
C SER A 69 4.11 6.29 -3.32
N SER A 70 4.19 4.96 -3.21
CA SER A 70 5.24 4.19 -3.89
C SER A 70 5.13 4.31 -5.41
N ALA A 71 3.93 4.15 -5.98
CA ALA A 71 3.69 4.32 -7.41
C ALA A 71 4.02 5.75 -7.87
N LEU A 72 3.59 6.76 -7.11
CA LEU A 72 3.89 8.16 -7.40
C LEU A 72 5.40 8.45 -7.43
N LEU A 73 6.16 7.96 -6.44
CA LEU A 73 7.61 8.15 -6.41
C LEU A 73 8.28 7.50 -7.63
N LEU A 74 7.90 6.28 -7.99
CA LEU A 74 8.43 5.61 -9.17
C LEU A 74 8.10 6.36 -10.47
N ALA A 75 6.88 6.88 -10.60
CA ALA A 75 6.47 7.69 -11.74
C ALA A 75 7.26 9.00 -11.85
N ILE A 76 7.50 9.69 -10.74
CA ILE A 76 8.31 10.92 -10.71
C ILE A 76 9.76 10.62 -11.11
N CYS A 77 10.35 9.53 -10.61
CA CYS A 77 11.69 9.11 -11.02
C CYS A 77 11.76 8.77 -12.51
N ALA A 78 10.77 8.07 -13.05
CA ALA A 78 10.69 7.77 -14.48
C ALA A 78 10.56 9.06 -15.31
N LEU A 79 9.69 9.98 -14.92
CA LEU A 79 9.56 11.29 -15.59
C LEU A 79 10.85 12.10 -15.52
N ALA A 80 11.49 12.18 -14.35
CA ALA A 80 12.75 12.91 -14.19
C ALA A 80 13.84 12.32 -15.10
N LYS A 81 13.89 10.99 -15.23
CA LYS A 81 14.81 10.32 -16.14
C LYS A 81 14.51 10.63 -17.61
N ALA A 82 13.24 10.58 -18.02
CA ALA A 82 12.81 10.91 -19.37
C ALA A 82 13.13 12.37 -19.76
N GLN A 83 13.13 13.28 -18.79
CA GLN A 83 13.47 14.69 -18.98
C GLN A 83 14.97 14.99 -18.79
N GLY A 84 15.79 14.01 -18.39
CA GLY A 84 17.22 14.19 -18.14
C GLY A 84 17.56 15.05 -16.92
N VAL A 85 16.67 15.10 -15.92
CA VAL A 85 16.82 15.91 -14.70
C VAL A 85 16.88 15.06 -13.43
N ASP A 86 17.08 13.74 -13.55
CA ASP A 86 17.10 12.80 -12.43
C ASP A 86 18.20 13.09 -11.40
N GLU A 87 19.38 13.52 -11.85
CA GLU A 87 20.49 13.89 -10.96
C GLU A 87 20.17 15.17 -10.17
N ALA A 88 19.74 16.24 -10.85
CA ALA A 88 19.38 17.50 -10.22
C ALA A 88 18.22 17.35 -9.22
N LEU A 89 17.20 16.54 -9.56
CA LEU A 89 16.09 16.25 -8.65
C LEU A 89 16.56 15.50 -7.40
N ARG A 90 17.48 14.54 -7.56
CA ARG A 90 18.06 13.80 -6.43
C ARG A 90 18.85 14.72 -5.50
N GLU A 91 19.68 15.60 -6.06
CA GLU A 91 20.43 16.59 -5.28
C GLU A 91 19.51 17.52 -4.51
N GLU A 92 18.45 18.01 -5.15
CA GLU A 92 17.44 18.84 -4.50
C GLU A 92 16.74 18.09 -3.35
N TRP A 93 16.37 16.82 -3.54
CA TRP A 93 15.77 16.01 -2.47
C TRP A 93 16.69 15.84 -1.26
N GLU A 94 18.01 15.73 -1.44
CA GLU A 94 18.93 15.67 -0.30
C GLU A 94 18.95 16.97 0.51
N ILE A 95 18.63 18.11 -0.11
CA ILE A 95 18.56 19.42 0.56
C ILE A 95 17.21 19.63 1.21
N SER A 96 16.11 19.48 0.46
CA SER A 96 14.77 19.91 0.89
C SER A 96 13.88 18.79 1.41
N GLN A 97 14.14 17.53 1.06
CA GLN A 97 13.33 16.37 1.44
C GLN A 97 14.21 15.13 1.83
N PRO A 98 15.05 15.23 2.88
CA PRO A 98 16.01 14.17 3.20
C PRO A 98 15.36 12.79 3.33
N GLY A 99 15.97 11.79 2.69
CA GLY A 99 15.50 10.41 2.68
C GLY A 99 14.46 10.07 1.60
N LEU A 100 14.04 11.03 0.76
CA LEU A 100 13.10 10.75 -0.33
C LEU A 100 13.72 9.86 -1.43
N ALA A 101 15.01 10.05 -1.73
CA ALA A 101 15.75 9.19 -2.65
C ALA A 101 15.79 7.73 -2.16
N ASP A 102 16.04 7.52 -0.87
CA ASP A 102 16.03 6.17 -0.28
C ASP A 102 14.63 5.56 -0.24
N ARG A 103 13.58 6.37 -0.05
CA ARG A 103 12.19 5.91 -0.19
C ARG A 103 11.89 5.46 -1.62
N ALA A 104 12.39 6.15 -2.65
CA ALA A 104 12.20 5.73 -4.04
C ALA A 104 12.88 4.38 -4.32
N LYS A 105 14.13 4.19 -3.84
CA LYS A 105 14.83 2.89 -3.91
C LYS A 105 14.07 1.79 -3.16
N GLY A 106 13.56 2.11 -1.96
CA GLY A 106 12.74 1.20 -1.16
C GLY A 106 11.41 0.84 -1.85
N ALA A 107 10.79 1.78 -2.55
CA ALA A 107 9.58 1.56 -3.33
C ALA A 107 9.84 0.62 -4.50
N ALA A 108 10.95 0.78 -5.23
CA ALA A 108 11.35 -0.12 -6.32
C ALA A 108 11.54 -1.55 -5.80
N ARG A 109 12.47 -1.73 -4.84
CA ARG A 109 12.80 -3.02 -4.24
C ARG A 109 11.58 -3.69 -3.59
N GLY A 110 10.76 -2.90 -2.92
CA GLY A 110 9.65 -3.37 -2.11
C GLY A 110 8.34 -3.58 -2.87
N SER A 111 8.09 -2.85 -3.96
CA SER A 111 6.79 -2.89 -4.64
C SER A 111 6.85 -3.63 -5.97
N ALA A 112 7.92 -3.50 -6.76
CA ALA A 112 7.99 -4.09 -8.09
C ALA A 112 7.80 -5.62 -8.08
N PRO A 113 8.39 -6.42 -7.17
CA PRO A 113 8.14 -7.87 -7.13
C PRO A 113 6.69 -8.26 -6.84
N LYS A 114 5.91 -7.35 -6.27
CA LYS A 114 4.49 -7.52 -5.89
C LYS A 114 3.54 -6.73 -6.80
N ALA A 115 4.05 -6.04 -7.82
CA ALA A 115 3.26 -5.16 -8.67
C ALA A 115 2.09 -5.88 -9.35
N TRP A 116 2.31 -7.13 -9.77
CA TRP A 116 1.30 -7.97 -10.43
C TRP A 116 -0.01 -8.14 -9.67
N ARG A 117 0.00 -8.04 -8.33
CA ARG A 117 -1.23 -8.08 -7.51
C ARG A 117 -1.71 -6.69 -7.08
N PHE A 118 -0.83 -5.69 -7.15
CA PHE A 118 -1.18 -4.32 -6.76
C PHE A 118 -2.08 -3.62 -7.78
N GLU A 119 -2.09 -4.03 -9.05
CA GLU A 119 -3.05 -3.48 -10.04
C GLU A 119 -4.50 -3.58 -9.52
N GLY A 120 -4.96 -4.79 -9.20
CA GLY A 120 -6.32 -5.01 -8.68
C GLY A 120 -6.57 -4.27 -7.37
N GLU A 121 -5.60 -4.32 -6.44
CA GLU A 121 -5.70 -3.61 -5.16
C GLU A 121 -5.80 -2.09 -5.34
N MET A 122 -5.14 -1.51 -6.36
CA MET A 122 -5.25 -0.07 -6.67
C MET A 122 -6.61 0.29 -7.25
N ARG A 123 -7.22 -0.57 -8.06
CA ARG A 123 -8.59 -0.36 -8.57
C ARG A 123 -9.64 -0.44 -7.46
N GLU A 124 -9.48 -1.33 -6.50
CA GLU A 124 -10.33 -1.36 -5.29
C GLU A 124 -10.21 -0.07 -4.46
N ILE A 125 -8.99 0.47 -4.35
CA ILE A 125 -8.77 1.76 -3.69
C ILE A 125 -9.45 2.89 -4.48
N ALA A 126 -9.30 2.92 -5.80
CA ALA A 126 -9.96 3.92 -6.65
C ALA A 126 -11.49 3.89 -6.49
N ALA A 127 -12.08 2.69 -6.51
CA ALA A 127 -13.52 2.50 -6.27
C ALA A 127 -13.94 2.96 -4.86
N THR A 128 -13.10 2.75 -3.84
CA THR A 128 -13.35 3.23 -2.48
C THR A 128 -13.40 4.76 -2.41
N PHE A 129 -12.48 5.45 -3.10
CA PHE A 129 -12.51 6.91 -3.21
C PHE A 129 -13.77 7.39 -3.92
N GLN A 130 -14.13 6.77 -5.04
CA GLN A 130 -15.32 7.11 -5.82
C GLN A 130 -16.62 6.88 -5.02
N ALA A 131 -16.70 5.81 -4.24
CA ALA A 131 -17.83 5.54 -3.36
C ALA A 131 -18.02 6.62 -2.28
N ALA A 132 -16.94 7.30 -1.89
CA ALA A 132 -16.96 8.46 -0.99
C ALA A 132 -17.18 9.80 -1.72
N GLY A 133 -17.41 9.80 -3.04
CA GLY A 133 -17.57 11.01 -3.85
C GLY A 133 -16.25 11.73 -4.19
N LEU A 134 -15.10 11.07 -3.99
CA LEU A 134 -13.78 11.60 -4.29
C LEU A 134 -13.26 11.11 -5.66
N PRO A 135 -12.34 11.84 -6.31
CA PRO A 135 -11.71 11.36 -7.53
C PRO A 135 -10.88 10.08 -7.31
N GLY A 136 -11.10 9.06 -8.14
CA GLY A 136 -10.31 7.80 -8.13
C GLY A 136 -9.08 7.80 -9.05
N GLY A 137 -8.95 8.81 -9.93
CA GLY A 137 -7.99 8.77 -11.05
C GLY A 137 -6.51 8.62 -10.66
N PHE A 138 -6.10 9.13 -9.51
CA PHE A 138 -4.74 8.93 -9.00
C PHE A 138 -4.42 7.43 -8.78
N HIS A 139 -5.38 6.69 -8.23
CA HIS A 139 -5.23 5.27 -7.95
C HIS A 139 -5.41 4.42 -9.21
N GLU A 140 -6.21 4.86 -10.19
CA GLU A 140 -6.27 4.24 -11.51
C GLU A 140 -4.92 4.35 -12.25
N GLY A 141 -4.30 5.55 -12.27
CA GLY A 141 -2.96 5.72 -12.85
C GLY A 141 -1.89 4.91 -12.11
N ALA A 142 -2.01 4.76 -10.79
CA ALA A 142 -1.15 3.85 -10.04
C ALA A 142 -1.37 2.38 -10.42
N ALA A 143 -2.59 1.97 -10.76
CA ALA A 143 -2.88 0.62 -11.25
C ALA A 143 -2.17 0.36 -12.60
N GLU A 144 -2.20 1.34 -13.52
CA GLU A 144 -1.48 1.28 -14.80
C GLU A 144 0.04 1.15 -14.61
N LEU A 145 0.63 1.93 -13.70
CA LEU A 145 2.05 1.82 -13.36
C LEU A 145 2.40 0.42 -12.84
N TYR A 146 1.60 -0.14 -11.93
CA TYR A 146 1.83 -1.49 -11.43
C TYR A 146 1.62 -2.58 -12.49
N HIS A 147 0.71 -2.37 -13.44
CA HIS A 147 0.54 -3.26 -14.58
C HIS A 147 1.83 -3.35 -15.42
N MET A 148 2.44 -2.21 -15.75
CA MET A 148 3.71 -2.18 -16.49
C MET A 148 4.85 -2.88 -15.74
N LEU A 149 4.83 -2.82 -14.40
CA LEU A 149 5.82 -3.47 -13.53
C LEU A 149 5.52 -4.94 -13.23
N ALA A 150 4.43 -5.52 -13.74
CA ALA A 150 4.03 -6.89 -13.43
C ALA A 150 5.10 -7.94 -13.83
N GLY A 151 5.95 -7.62 -14.81
CA GLY A 151 7.08 -8.46 -15.24
C GLY A 151 8.13 -8.73 -14.16
N PHE A 152 8.18 -7.91 -13.11
CA PHE A 152 9.08 -8.12 -11.96
C PHE A 152 8.59 -9.19 -10.97
N LYS A 153 7.46 -9.86 -11.24
CA LYS A 153 6.92 -10.89 -10.36
C LYS A 153 8.01 -11.88 -9.90
N ASP A 154 8.11 -12.05 -8.59
CA ASP A 154 9.04 -12.95 -7.91
C ASP A 154 10.54 -12.64 -8.14
N SER A 155 10.88 -11.47 -8.69
CA SER A 155 12.26 -10.98 -8.79
C SER A 155 12.86 -10.64 -7.42
N GLU A 156 14.19 -10.76 -7.30
CA GLU A 156 14.93 -10.48 -6.06
C GLU A 156 15.18 -8.98 -5.86
N GLY A 157 14.11 -8.19 -5.76
CA GLY A 157 14.17 -6.79 -5.36
C GLY A 157 14.95 -5.91 -6.36
N PRO A 158 14.33 -5.54 -7.49
CA PRO A 158 14.99 -4.78 -8.55
C PRO A 158 15.43 -3.40 -8.06
N THR A 159 16.47 -2.89 -8.71
CA THR A 159 17.00 -1.54 -8.51
C THR A 159 16.01 -0.49 -9.01
N LEU A 160 16.20 0.76 -8.57
CA LEU A 160 15.37 1.87 -9.05
C LEU A 160 15.59 2.10 -10.55
N GLU A 161 16.81 1.93 -11.03
CA GLU A 161 17.19 2.08 -12.43
C GLU A 161 16.49 1.05 -13.33
N GLU A 162 16.42 -0.21 -12.93
CA GLU A 162 15.70 -1.26 -13.68
C GLU A 162 14.19 -0.99 -13.75
N VAL A 163 13.60 -0.58 -12.63
CA VAL A 163 12.18 -0.22 -12.55
C VAL A 163 11.89 0.99 -13.44
N VAL A 164 12.71 2.04 -13.36
CA VAL A 164 12.59 3.24 -14.21
C VAL A 164 12.76 2.90 -15.69
N ALA A 165 13.74 2.07 -16.05
CA ALA A 165 13.93 1.63 -17.43
C ALA A 165 12.69 0.89 -17.97
N THR A 166 12.06 0.06 -17.14
CA THR A 166 10.82 -0.66 -17.51
C THR A 166 9.64 0.30 -17.70
N LEU A 167 9.52 1.35 -16.88
CA LEU A 167 8.46 2.35 -17.01
C LEU A 167 8.60 3.27 -18.23
N LEU A 168 9.78 3.30 -18.86
CA LEU A 168 10.09 4.12 -20.04
C LEU A 168 10.20 3.31 -21.33
N ALA A 169 10.04 1.99 -21.27
CA ALA A 169 10.10 1.09 -22.42
C ALA A 169 8.77 1.08 -23.19
#